data_AF-A0A3Q9I5Z1-F1
#
_entry.id   AF-A0A3Q9I5Z1-F1
#
_cell.length_a   1.000
_cell.length_b   1.000
_cell.length_c   1.000
_cell.angle_alpha   90.00
_cell.angle_beta   90.00
_cell.angle_gamma   90.00
#
_symmetry.space_group_name_H-M   'P 1'
#
loop_
_entity.id
_entity.type
_entity.pdbx_description
1 polymer ?
#
loop_
_entity_poly.entity_id
_entity_poly.type
_entity_poly.pdbx_seq_one_letter_code
_entity_poly.pdbx_strand_id
1 'polypeptide(L)'
;MLNDKPWGPQQWVNPGQYGWNSYDWSHGGNSYYNSSSASEHSWSPFYRANKIEDYGPRPFVINIEEATKRNNNYRTALWTGNHLQVTLMCINVGEDIGLEVHPEVDQFLRIEEGEGLVQMGDKKEHLNFQEKVHDNDAILVPAGTWHNVINSGKKPLKLYTIYAPPNHPHGTVQATKAIAMAEEGAEK
;
A
#
# COMPACT_ATOMS: atom_id res chain seq x y z
N MET A 1 2.73 6.79 41.47
CA MET A 1 1.75 5.80 41.98
C MET A 1 1.33 4.97 40.78
N LEU A 2 1.76 3.72 40.77
CA LEU A 2 1.37 2.68 39.80
C LEU A 2 -0.07 2.26 40.13
N ASN A 3 -0.93 2.19 39.13
CA ASN A 3 -2.22 1.52 39.25
C ASN A 3 -2.32 0.47 38.15
N ASP A 4 -1.88 -0.73 38.50
CA ASP A 4 -2.19 -1.96 37.81
C ASP A 4 -3.70 -2.23 37.88
N LYS A 5 -4.31 -2.57 36.75
CA LYS A 5 -5.59 -3.30 36.72
C LYS A 5 -5.48 -4.51 35.78
N PRO A 6 -6.09 -5.64 36.15
CA PRO A 6 -5.70 -6.95 35.64
C PRO A 6 -6.43 -7.29 34.34
N TRP A 7 -5.72 -7.98 33.45
CA TRP A 7 -6.26 -8.60 32.25
C TRP A 7 -7.08 -9.84 32.62
N GLY A 8 -8.37 -9.81 32.33
CA GLY A 8 -9.25 -10.99 32.27
C GLY A 8 -9.73 -11.21 30.82
N PRO A 9 -10.02 -12.46 30.41
CA PRO A 9 -10.30 -12.76 29.01
C PRO A 9 -11.71 -12.31 28.62
N GLN A 10 -11.82 -11.30 27.76
CA GLN A 10 -13.10 -10.93 27.15
C GLN A 10 -13.42 -11.86 25.98
N GLN A 11 -14.52 -12.59 26.17
CA GLN A 11 -15.16 -13.47 25.21
C GLN A 11 -15.70 -12.63 24.04
N TRP A 12 -15.39 -13.04 22.82
CA TRP A 12 -15.88 -12.41 21.60
C TRP A 12 -17.38 -12.66 21.43
N VAL A 13 -18.17 -11.59 21.49
CA VAL A 13 -19.59 -11.60 21.12
C VAL A 13 -19.65 -11.39 19.61
N ASN A 14 -20.31 -12.32 18.92
CA ASN A 14 -20.42 -12.37 17.47
C ASN A 14 -21.67 -11.58 17.02
N PRO A 15 -21.56 -10.47 16.26
CA PRO A 15 -22.72 -9.88 15.60
C PRO A 15 -22.90 -10.58 14.25
N GLY A 16 -24.02 -11.29 14.12
CA GLY A 16 -24.34 -12.12 12.98
C GLY A 16 -24.63 -11.36 11.68
N GLN A 17 -24.51 -12.15 10.61
CA GLN A 17 -25.33 -12.15 9.40
C GLN A 17 -25.29 -10.91 8.50
N TYR A 18 -24.36 -10.93 7.54
CA TYR A 18 -24.70 -10.63 6.14
C TYR A 18 -24.41 -11.87 5.31
N GLY A 19 -25.38 -12.24 4.47
CA GLY A 19 -25.49 -13.56 3.84
C GLY A 19 -24.28 -13.92 2.96
N TRP A 20 -23.63 -15.02 3.34
CA TRP A 20 -22.64 -15.69 2.52
C TRP A 20 -23.34 -16.75 1.68
N ASN A 21 -23.30 -16.60 0.35
CA ASN A 21 -23.55 -17.72 -0.55
C ASN A 21 -22.37 -18.70 -0.39
N SER A 22 -22.65 -19.83 0.24
CA SER A 22 -21.74 -20.95 0.44
C SER A 22 -21.45 -21.62 -0.90
N TYR A 23 -20.21 -21.51 -1.38
CA TYR A 23 -19.71 -22.47 -2.36
C TYR A 23 -19.21 -23.70 -1.61
N ASP A 24 -19.96 -24.77 -1.80
CA ASP A 24 -19.72 -26.14 -1.36
C ASP A 24 -18.38 -26.67 -1.92
N TRP A 25 -17.53 -27.19 -1.04
CA TRP A 25 -16.28 -27.88 -1.40
C TRP A 25 -16.48 -29.36 -1.15
N SER A 26 -16.83 -30.10 -2.20
CA SER A 26 -16.87 -31.56 -2.13
C SER A 26 -16.26 -32.23 -3.37
N HIS A 27 -15.54 -33.33 -3.07
CA HIS A 27 -14.92 -34.34 -3.95
C HIS A 27 -13.53 -33.95 -4.48
N GLY A 28 -12.50 -34.81 -4.47
CA GLY A 28 -12.38 -36.24 -4.25
C GLY A 28 -11.08 -36.66 -4.96
N GLY A 29 -10.22 -37.43 -4.32
CA GLY A 29 -8.85 -37.65 -4.79
C GLY A 29 -8.74 -38.44 -6.11
N ASN A 30 -7.70 -38.14 -6.90
CA ASN A 30 -6.88 -39.15 -7.57
C ASN A 30 -5.51 -38.60 -8.01
N SER A 31 -4.47 -39.43 -7.88
CA SER A 31 -3.07 -39.16 -8.22
C SER A 31 -2.78 -39.54 -9.67
N TYR A 32 -2.12 -38.67 -10.46
CA TYR A 32 -1.22 -39.06 -11.56
C TYR A 32 -0.22 -37.92 -11.86
N TYR A 33 1.07 -38.27 -11.90
CA TYR A 33 2.21 -37.41 -12.25
C TYR A 33 2.10 -36.85 -13.69
N ASN A 34 2.31 -35.54 -13.90
CA ASN A 34 3.25 -35.03 -14.91
C ASN A 34 3.49 -33.51 -14.80
N SER A 35 4.70 -33.11 -15.21
CA SER A 35 5.36 -31.82 -15.15
C SER A 35 4.65 -30.64 -15.82
N SER A 36 4.65 -29.49 -15.16
CA SER A 36 5.16 -28.22 -15.67
C SER A 36 5.06 -27.20 -14.55
N SER A 37 6.08 -26.35 -14.41
CA SER A 37 6.22 -25.31 -13.40
C SER A 37 5.23 -24.14 -13.60
N ALA A 38 3.94 -24.43 -13.81
CA ALA A 38 2.87 -23.46 -13.76
C ALA A 38 2.50 -23.29 -12.28
N SER A 39 2.94 -22.17 -11.72
CA SER A 39 2.84 -21.72 -10.34
C SER A 39 1.54 -22.09 -9.62
N GLU A 40 1.71 -22.51 -8.36
CA GLU A 40 0.66 -22.89 -7.39
C GLU A 40 -0.39 -21.79 -7.09
N HIS A 41 -0.32 -20.64 -7.76
CA HIS A 41 -1.16 -19.46 -7.52
C HIS A 41 -2.22 -19.22 -8.61
N SER A 42 -2.35 -20.09 -9.60
CA SER A 42 -3.25 -19.87 -10.76
C SER A 42 -4.76 -19.96 -10.44
N TRP A 43 -5.14 -20.25 -9.19
CA TRP A 43 -6.51 -20.56 -8.78
C TRP A 43 -7.28 -19.36 -8.22
N SER A 44 -6.60 -18.29 -7.82
CA SER A 44 -7.31 -17.08 -7.36
C SER A 44 -7.58 -16.16 -8.57
N PRO A 45 -8.86 -15.82 -8.84
CA PRO A 45 -9.22 -14.91 -9.93
C PRO A 45 -8.54 -13.53 -9.81
N PHE A 46 -8.03 -13.18 -8.64
CA PHE A 46 -7.31 -11.93 -8.37
C PHE A 46 -5.88 -11.90 -8.92
N TYR A 47 -5.24 -13.06 -9.16
CA TYR A 47 -3.94 -13.12 -9.85
C TYR A 47 -4.07 -13.04 -11.37
N ARG A 48 -5.28 -13.23 -11.91
CA ARG A 48 -5.57 -13.11 -13.36
C ARG A 48 -6.11 -11.73 -13.75
N ALA A 49 -6.36 -10.85 -12.79
CA ALA A 49 -6.88 -9.51 -13.07
C ALA A 49 -5.79 -8.70 -13.78
N ASN A 50 -5.99 -8.47 -15.08
CA ASN A 50 -5.12 -7.58 -15.87
C ASN A 50 -5.25 -6.10 -15.48
N LYS A 51 -6.20 -5.76 -14.60
CA LYS A 51 -6.58 -4.40 -14.24
C LYS A 51 -6.31 -4.14 -12.77
N ILE A 52 -5.61 -3.05 -12.49
CA ILE A 52 -5.44 -2.51 -11.14
C ILE A 52 -6.63 -1.60 -10.88
N GLU A 53 -7.39 -1.88 -9.84
CA GLU A 53 -8.54 -1.12 -9.33
C GLU A 53 -8.43 -1.05 -7.81
N ASP A 54 -9.30 -0.26 -7.17
CA ASP A 54 -9.44 -0.29 -5.72
C ASP A 54 -10.38 -1.42 -5.28
N TYR A 55 -9.81 -2.46 -4.69
CA TYR A 55 -10.52 -3.68 -4.28
C TYR A 55 -11.15 -3.59 -2.89
N GLY A 56 -10.88 -2.52 -2.14
CA GLY A 56 -11.36 -2.34 -0.78
C GLY A 56 -12.89 -2.14 -0.68
N PRO A 57 -13.51 -2.47 0.46
CA PRO A 57 -12.93 -3.02 1.68
C PRO A 57 -12.96 -4.56 1.73
N ARG A 58 -12.98 -5.25 0.57
CA ARG A 58 -13.21 -6.70 0.51
C ARG A 58 -11.96 -7.50 0.95
N PRO A 59 -12.12 -8.74 1.43
CA PRO A 59 -11.00 -9.69 1.54
C PRO A 59 -10.27 -9.80 0.21
N PHE A 60 -8.95 -9.65 0.24
CA PHE A 60 -8.16 -9.48 -0.99
C PHE A 60 -6.76 -10.08 -0.82
N VAL A 61 -6.29 -10.78 -1.86
CA VAL A 61 -4.94 -11.35 -1.95
C VAL A 61 -4.40 -11.05 -3.34
N ILE A 62 -3.18 -10.54 -3.42
CA ILE A 62 -2.50 -10.18 -4.66
C ILE A 62 -0.98 -10.38 -4.53
N ASN A 63 -0.30 -10.58 -5.66
CA ASN A 63 1.14 -10.38 -5.73
C ASN A 63 1.43 -8.87 -5.74
N ILE A 64 1.73 -8.30 -4.57
CA ILE A 64 1.93 -6.85 -4.43
C ILE A 64 3.19 -6.34 -5.16
N GLU A 65 4.25 -7.15 -5.21
CA GLU A 65 5.48 -6.83 -5.96
C GLU A 65 5.14 -6.63 -7.44
N GLU A 66 4.47 -7.60 -8.06
CA GLU A 66 4.12 -7.54 -9.48
C GLU A 66 3.16 -6.38 -9.76
N ALA A 67 2.13 -6.18 -8.92
CA ALA A 67 1.20 -5.07 -9.05
C ALA A 67 1.92 -3.71 -8.98
N THR A 68 2.83 -3.54 -8.03
CA THR A 68 3.62 -2.33 -7.83
C THR A 68 4.51 -2.04 -9.04
N LYS A 69 5.24 -3.04 -9.52
CA LYS A 69 6.14 -2.91 -10.69
C LYS A 69 5.37 -2.60 -11.98
N ARG A 70 4.16 -3.14 -12.13
CA ARG A 70 3.28 -2.89 -13.30
C ARG A 70 2.59 -1.53 -13.29
N ASN A 71 2.38 -0.93 -12.13
CA ASN A 71 1.75 0.39 -12.04
C ASN A 71 2.66 1.46 -12.68
N ASN A 72 2.11 2.24 -13.61
CA ASN A 72 2.82 3.35 -14.26
C ASN A 72 2.24 4.72 -13.91
N ASN A 73 1.15 4.77 -13.15
CA ASN A 73 0.57 6.01 -12.67
C ASN A 73 1.40 6.54 -11.49
N TYR A 74 1.42 7.86 -11.33
CA TYR A 74 2.00 8.49 -10.13
C TYR A 74 1.38 7.91 -8.85
N ARG A 75 0.05 7.74 -8.81
CA ARG A 75 -0.66 7.09 -7.71
C ARG A 75 -1.88 6.30 -8.22
N THR A 76 -2.06 5.08 -7.72
CA THR A 76 -3.26 4.27 -7.92
C THR A 76 -3.67 3.66 -6.59
N ALA A 77 -4.88 3.94 -6.10
CA ALA A 77 -5.44 3.24 -4.95
C ALA A 77 -5.68 1.76 -5.33
N LEU A 78 -5.08 0.85 -4.58
CA LEU A 78 -5.24 -0.60 -4.76
C LEU A 78 -6.28 -1.18 -3.81
N TRP A 79 -6.34 -0.66 -2.58
CA TRP A 79 -7.28 -1.14 -1.58
C TRP A 79 -7.53 -0.06 -0.54
N THR A 80 -8.78 0.37 -0.39
CA THR A 80 -9.19 1.35 0.63
C THR A 80 -10.21 0.73 1.58
N GLY A 81 -9.82 0.59 2.85
CA GLY A 81 -10.70 0.13 3.93
C GLY A 81 -11.08 1.24 4.89
N ASN A 82 -11.59 0.88 6.06
CA ASN A 82 -11.96 1.85 7.09
C ASN A 82 -10.78 2.32 7.95
N HIS A 83 -9.68 1.56 7.97
CA HIS A 83 -8.56 1.76 8.90
C HIS A 83 -7.20 1.84 8.23
N LEU A 84 -7.09 1.41 6.98
CA LEU A 84 -5.89 1.58 6.19
C LEU A 84 -6.22 1.69 4.71
N GLN A 85 -5.29 2.25 3.96
CA GLN A 85 -5.34 2.34 2.51
C GLN A 85 -4.00 1.92 1.91
N VAL A 86 -4.03 1.13 0.84
CA VAL A 86 -2.86 0.74 0.06
C VAL A 86 -2.89 1.47 -1.29
N THR A 87 -1.82 2.17 -1.64
CA THR A 87 -1.65 2.77 -2.96
C THR A 87 -0.37 2.30 -3.64
N LEU A 88 -0.36 2.29 -4.97
CA LEU A 88 0.80 1.99 -5.80
C LEU A 88 1.29 3.28 -6.43
N MET A 89 2.60 3.48 -6.48
CA MET A 89 3.20 4.68 -7.04
C MET A 89 4.34 4.38 -7.99
N CYS A 90 4.47 5.24 -9.00
CA CYS A 90 5.57 5.25 -9.96
C CYS A 90 6.12 6.67 -10.05
N ILE A 91 7.31 6.88 -9.50
CA ILE A 91 7.97 8.20 -9.49
C ILE A 91 9.01 8.20 -10.60
N ASN A 92 8.90 9.09 -11.59
CA ASN A 92 9.86 9.12 -12.69
C ASN A 92 11.23 9.63 -12.22
N VAL A 93 12.23 9.42 -13.06
CA VAL A 93 13.62 9.84 -12.78
C VAL A 93 13.67 11.34 -12.53
N GLY A 94 14.26 11.74 -11.39
CA GLY A 94 14.38 13.15 -10.98
C GLY A 94 13.09 13.77 -10.44
N GLU A 95 11.97 13.04 -10.44
CA GLU A 95 10.78 13.45 -9.71
C GLU A 95 10.88 13.06 -8.23
N ASP A 96 10.04 13.69 -7.41
CA ASP A 96 9.78 13.31 -6.03
C ASP A 96 8.28 13.15 -5.79
N ILE A 97 7.92 12.53 -4.67
CA ILE A 97 6.53 12.46 -4.22
C ILE A 97 6.00 13.88 -4.01
N GLY A 98 6.73 14.68 -3.24
CA GLY A 98 6.33 15.99 -2.77
C GLY A 98 6.57 16.09 -1.27
N LEU A 99 6.94 17.28 -0.79
CA LEU A 99 7.13 17.50 0.64
C LEU A 99 5.78 17.63 1.34
N GLU A 100 5.47 16.65 2.18
CA GLU A 100 4.17 16.48 2.83
C GLU A 100 4.30 16.27 4.35
N VAL A 101 3.18 16.39 5.05
CA VAL A 101 3.02 16.02 6.45
C VAL A 101 1.57 15.62 6.69
N HIS A 102 1.36 14.51 7.40
CA HIS A 102 0.04 14.06 7.83
C HIS A 102 -0.03 14.07 9.36
N PRO A 103 -0.77 15.00 10.00
CA PRO A 103 -0.77 15.12 11.46
C PRO A 103 -1.28 13.90 12.22
N GLU A 104 -2.17 13.11 11.60
CA GLU A 104 -2.90 12.01 12.25
C GLU A 104 -2.73 10.65 11.55
N VAL A 105 -1.86 10.57 10.53
CA VAL A 105 -1.72 9.37 9.69
C VAL A 105 -0.28 8.88 9.76
N ASP A 106 -0.10 7.66 10.23
CA ASP A 106 1.15 6.94 10.02
C ASP A 106 1.18 6.43 8.58
N GLN A 107 2.35 6.52 7.94
CA GLN A 107 2.55 6.03 6.59
C GLN A 107 3.73 5.07 6.53
N PHE A 108 3.50 3.93 5.89
CA PHE A 108 4.52 2.96 5.52
C PHE A 108 4.72 3.00 4.01
N LEU A 109 5.97 2.98 3.55
CA LEU A 109 6.32 2.85 2.14
C LEU A 109 7.27 1.68 1.97
N ARG A 110 7.14 0.92 0.88
CA ARG A 110 8.10 -0.12 0.51
C ARG A 110 8.52 0.02 -0.93
N ILE A 111 9.83 0.02 -1.15
CA ILE A 111 10.43 0.09 -2.47
C ILE A 111 10.48 -1.31 -3.08
N GLU A 112 9.90 -1.48 -4.25
CA GLU A 112 9.89 -2.73 -5.03
C GLU A 112 10.83 -2.64 -6.25
N GLU A 113 11.16 -1.44 -6.71
CA GLU A 113 12.14 -1.25 -7.77
C GLU A 113 12.70 0.18 -7.77
N GLY A 114 14.01 0.32 -7.98
CA GLY A 114 14.65 1.63 -8.18
C GLY A 114 15.50 2.06 -6.99
N GLU A 115 15.89 3.33 -7.00
CA GLU A 115 16.75 3.93 -5.99
C GLU A 115 16.21 5.32 -5.65
N GLY A 116 16.15 5.64 -4.36
CA GLY A 116 15.63 6.92 -3.89
C GLY A 116 16.45 7.52 -2.75
N LEU A 117 16.12 8.77 -2.45
CA LEU A 117 16.55 9.48 -1.26
C LEU A 117 15.30 9.82 -0.44
N VAL A 118 15.19 9.28 0.76
CA VAL A 118 14.18 9.71 1.73
C VAL A 118 14.73 10.88 2.53
N GLN A 119 13.87 11.87 2.79
CA GLN A 119 14.17 13.00 3.66
C GLN A 119 13.04 13.15 4.68
N MET A 120 13.37 13.24 5.97
CA MET A 120 12.39 13.39 7.05
C MET A 120 12.86 14.38 8.12
N GLY A 121 11.91 15.00 8.82
CA GLY A 121 12.18 15.90 9.93
C GLY A 121 10.94 16.34 10.71
N ASP A 122 11.16 16.93 11.87
CA ASP A 122 10.09 17.49 12.73
C ASP A 122 9.54 18.82 12.18
N LYS A 123 10.29 19.48 11.28
CA LYS A 123 9.95 20.78 10.70
C LYS A 123 10.18 20.78 9.20
N LYS A 124 9.32 21.49 8.48
CA LYS A 124 9.37 21.62 7.02
C LYS A 124 10.74 22.09 6.51
N GLU A 125 11.35 23.04 7.19
CA GLU A 125 12.62 23.65 6.80
C GLU A 125 13.85 22.87 7.33
N HIS A 126 13.65 21.78 8.08
CA HIS A 126 14.72 21.04 8.74
C HIS A 126 14.51 19.52 8.63
N LEU A 127 14.84 18.97 7.45
CA LEU A 127 14.83 17.53 7.17
C LEU A 127 16.19 16.91 7.52
N ASN A 128 16.40 16.66 8.81
CA ASN A 128 17.67 16.20 9.38
C ASN A 128 17.92 14.69 9.23
N PHE A 129 16.91 13.91 8.88
CA PHE A 129 17.05 12.51 8.52
C PHE A 129 17.10 12.39 7.00
N GLN A 130 18.17 11.83 6.46
CA GLN A 130 18.30 11.58 5.02
C GLN A 130 19.00 10.25 4.77
N GLU A 131 18.33 9.35 4.05
CA GLU A 131 18.85 8.01 3.78
C GLU A 131 18.61 7.60 2.33
N LYS A 132 19.57 6.87 1.77
CA LYS A 132 19.36 6.23 0.46
C LYS A 132 18.54 4.96 0.66
N VAL A 133 17.58 4.75 -0.23
CA VAL A 133 16.70 3.57 -0.21
C VAL A 133 16.74 2.87 -1.56
N HIS A 134 16.61 1.55 -1.53
CA HIS A 134 16.72 0.66 -2.68
C HIS A 134 15.61 -0.39 -2.62
N ASP A 135 15.58 -1.27 -3.62
CA ASP A 135 14.70 -2.43 -3.63
C ASP A 135 14.76 -3.21 -2.30
N ASN A 136 13.58 -3.59 -1.80
CA ASN A 136 13.29 -4.22 -0.51
C ASN A 136 13.40 -3.34 0.74
N ASP A 137 13.82 -2.09 0.64
CA ASP A 137 13.81 -1.18 1.79
C ASP A 137 12.38 -0.74 2.13
N ALA A 138 12.14 -0.56 3.44
CA ALA A 138 10.91 0.00 3.98
C ALA A 138 11.18 1.35 4.65
N ILE A 139 10.24 2.27 4.52
CA ILE A 139 10.26 3.59 5.12
C ILE A 139 9.05 3.69 6.05
N LEU A 140 9.30 4.04 7.30
CA LEU A 140 8.25 4.32 8.28
C LEU A 140 8.22 5.82 8.54
N VAL A 141 7.07 6.43 8.30
CA VAL A 141 6.82 7.85 8.51
C VAL A 141 5.76 7.98 9.61
N PRO A 142 6.16 8.35 10.84
CA PRO A 142 5.22 8.61 11.92
C PRO A 142 4.37 9.85 11.64
N ALA A 143 3.13 9.85 12.12
CA ALA A 143 2.24 11.00 12.07
C ALA A 143 2.92 12.28 12.58
N GLY A 144 2.70 13.39 11.86
CA GLY A 144 3.30 14.69 12.13
C GLY A 144 4.73 14.87 11.61
N THR A 145 5.33 13.86 10.98
CA THR A 145 6.68 13.97 10.39
C THR A 145 6.62 14.57 8.99
N TRP A 146 7.37 15.65 8.76
CA TRP A 146 7.59 16.16 7.40
C TRP A 146 8.45 15.17 6.63
N HIS A 147 8.04 14.81 5.42
CA HIS A 147 8.72 13.78 4.66
C HIS A 147 8.64 14.02 3.14
N ASN A 148 9.64 13.52 2.43
CA ASN A 148 9.68 13.44 0.96
C ASN A 148 10.48 12.21 0.53
N VAL A 149 10.16 11.66 -0.65
CA VAL A 149 10.95 10.62 -1.30
C VAL A 149 11.24 11.05 -2.72
N ILE A 150 12.54 11.16 -3.04
CA ILE A 150 13.04 11.63 -4.32
C ILE A 150 13.57 10.42 -5.09
N ASN A 151 13.19 10.25 -6.35
CA ASN A 151 13.83 9.27 -7.23
C ASN A 151 15.21 9.79 -7.66
N SER A 152 16.26 9.28 -7.00
CA SER A 152 17.65 9.60 -7.27
C SER A 152 18.33 8.62 -8.24
N GLY A 153 17.59 7.61 -8.72
CA GLY A 153 18.09 6.56 -9.61
C GLY A 153 18.03 6.94 -11.10
N LYS A 154 18.24 5.92 -11.95
CA LYS A 154 18.23 6.05 -13.42
C LYS A 154 17.01 5.41 -14.10
N LYS A 155 16.09 4.86 -13.31
CA LYS A 155 14.83 4.25 -13.77
C LYS A 155 13.68 4.71 -12.86
N PRO A 156 12.41 4.54 -13.25
CA PRO A 156 11.30 4.85 -12.37
C PRO A 156 11.41 4.11 -11.04
N LEU A 157 11.08 4.81 -9.95
CA LEU A 157 11.00 4.26 -8.61
C LEU A 157 9.59 3.69 -8.42
N LYS A 158 9.49 2.38 -8.22
CA LYS A 158 8.25 1.65 -7.98
C LYS A 158 8.15 1.36 -6.49
N LEU A 159 7.07 1.83 -5.88
CA LEU A 159 6.79 1.60 -4.47
C LEU A 159 5.29 1.47 -4.24
N TYR A 160 4.92 0.85 -3.13
CA TYR A 160 3.57 0.96 -2.60
C TYR A 160 3.60 1.65 -1.24
N THR A 161 2.48 2.27 -0.89
CA THR A 161 2.29 2.94 0.39
C THR A 161 1.11 2.34 1.14
N ILE A 162 1.20 2.32 2.46
CA ILE A 162 0.10 2.00 3.37
C ILE A 162 -0.10 3.22 4.27
N TYR A 163 -1.28 3.80 4.22
CA TYR A 163 -1.73 4.86 5.13
C TYR A 163 -2.60 4.25 6.22
N ALA A 164 -2.45 4.70 7.46
CA ALA A 164 -3.34 4.34 8.56
C ALA A 164 -3.65 5.58 9.44
N PRO A 165 -4.87 6.14 9.40
CA PRO A 165 -6.04 5.77 8.59
C PRO A 165 -5.89 6.06 7.07
N PRO A 166 -6.88 5.70 6.21
CA PRO A 166 -6.88 6.06 4.80
C PRO A 166 -6.67 7.57 4.55
N ASN A 167 -5.95 7.93 3.49
CA ASN A 167 -5.60 9.32 3.20
C ASN A 167 -6.28 9.89 1.94
N HIS A 168 -6.49 9.06 0.91
CA HIS A 168 -7.10 9.47 -0.36
C HIS A 168 -8.51 8.89 -0.53
N PRO A 169 -9.35 9.47 -1.40
CA PRO A 169 -10.62 8.88 -1.78
C PRO A 169 -10.49 7.43 -2.28
N HIS A 170 -11.56 6.64 -2.09
CA HIS A 170 -11.64 5.29 -2.68
C HIS A 170 -11.57 5.39 -4.21
N GLY A 171 -10.75 4.53 -4.84
CA GLY A 171 -10.63 4.51 -6.30
C GLY A 171 -9.77 5.62 -6.91
N THR A 172 -9.00 6.38 -6.12
CA THR A 172 -8.09 7.41 -6.65
C THR A 172 -7.12 6.84 -7.69
N VAL A 173 -7.07 7.49 -8.86
CA VAL A 173 -6.09 7.22 -9.92
C VAL A 173 -5.55 8.55 -10.44
N GLN A 174 -4.27 8.81 -10.17
CA GLN A 174 -3.57 10.01 -10.58
C GLN A 174 -2.44 9.61 -11.50
N ALA A 175 -2.65 9.78 -12.81
CA ALA A 175 -1.70 9.32 -13.83
C ALA A 175 -0.34 10.03 -13.72
N THR A 176 -0.34 11.31 -13.31
CA THR A 176 0.88 12.12 -13.20
C THR A 176 0.90 12.86 -11.87
N LYS A 177 2.09 13.26 -11.43
CA LYS A 177 2.27 14.11 -10.25
C LYS A 177 1.49 15.42 -10.37
N ALA A 178 1.46 16.03 -11.56
CA ALA A 178 0.74 17.28 -11.78
C ALA A 178 -0.77 17.16 -11.50
N ILE A 179 -1.38 16.01 -11.82
CA ILE A 179 -2.78 15.73 -11.49
C ILE A 179 -2.94 15.62 -9.97
N ALA A 180 -2.07 14.86 -9.30
CA ALA A 180 -2.11 14.71 -7.85
C ALA A 180 -2.01 16.05 -7.11
N MET A 181 -1.05 16.90 -7.52
CA MET A 181 -0.86 18.23 -6.93
C MET A 181 -2.06 19.17 -7.19
N ALA A 182 -2.71 19.05 -8.35
CA ALA A 182 -3.89 19.84 -8.66
C ALA A 182 -5.10 19.44 -7.79
N GLU A 183 -5.27 18.14 -7.51
CA GLU A 183 -6.33 17.63 -6.64
C GLU A 183 -6.08 17.99 -5.16
N GLU A 184 -4.89 17.73 -4.64
CA GLU A 184 -4.54 18.01 -3.24
C GLU A 184 -4.47 19.51 -2.92
N GLY A 185 -4.13 20.34 -3.91
CA GLY A 185 -4.16 21.79 -3.80
C GLY A 185 -5.57 22.39 -3.90
N ALA A 186 -6.54 21.67 -4.48
CA ALA A 186 -7.94 22.08 -4.55
C ALA A 186 -8.75 21.68 -3.30
N GLU A 187 -8.22 20.78 -2.47
CA GLU A 187 -8.86 20.26 -1.26
C GLU A 187 -8.45 21.01 0.04
N LYS A 188 -7.54 21.99 -0.05
CA LYS A 188 -7.13 22.86 1.08
C LYS A 188 -7.77 24.25 1.00
#